data_AF-A0A9E3WZY6-F1
#
_entry.id   AF-A0A9E3WZY6-F1
#
_cell.length_a   1.000
_cell.length_b   1.000
_cell.length_c   1.000
_cell.angle_alpha   90.00
_cell.angle_beta   90.00
_cell.angle_gamma   90.00
#
_symmetry.space_group_name_H-M   'P 1'
#
loop_
_entity.id
_entity.type
_entity.pdbx_description
1 polymer ?
#
loop_
_entity_poly.entity_id
_entity_poly.type
_entity_poly.pdbx_seq_one_letter_code
_entity_poly.pdbx_strand_id
1 'polypeptide(L)'
;MERVAGSLAARKGVLVMATSESIRIIPATEVAKIIKTELRLAFPDVRLSVRTKWFGLYQSVVVSWKGRQPSRLEVRDTVDHLRGGQPDGLDGWQRTPIELPSGEKVLLGNLSIMYDNE
;
A
#
# COMPACT_ATOMS: atom_id res chain seq x y z
N MET A 1 -50.11 -30.63 23.41
CA MET A 1 -48.85 -31.17 23.95
C MET A 1 -47.99 -31.53 22.75
N GLU A 2 -46.98 -30.71 22.39
CA GLU A 2 -45.55 -30.90 22.79
C GLU A 2 -45.06 -32.30 22.40
N ARG A 3 -44.02 -32.54 21.58
CA ARG A 3 -42.74 -31.86 21.38
C ARG A 3 -42.17 -32.12 19.98
N VAL A 4 -41.51 -31.09 19.44
CA VAL A 4 -40.56 -31.19 18.33
C VAL A 4 -39.25 -31.78 18.88
N ALA A 5 -38.80 -32.91 18.34
CA ALA A 5 -37.47 -33.44 18.60
C ALA A 5 -36.61 -33.23 17.34
N GLY A 6 -35.85 -32.14 17.34
CA GLY A 6 -34.80 -31.92 16.36
C GLY A 6 -33.65 -32.90 16.58
N SER A 7 -33.27 -33.63 15.52
CA SER A 7 -32.03 -34.39 15.50
C SER A 7 -30.97 -33.61 14.73
N LEU A 8 -30.03 -33.08 15.49
CA LEU A 8 -28.89 -32.30 15.05
C LEU A 8 -27.81 -33.25 14.50
N ALA A 9 -27.94 -33.67 13.24
CA ALA A 9 -26.85 -34.34 12.54
C ALA A 9 -25.82 -33.30 12.12
N ALA A 10 -24.81 -33.10 12.98
CA ALA A 10 -23.64 -32.28 12.74
C ALA A 10 -22.93 -32.72 11.44
N ARG A 11 -23.23 -32.03 10.33
CA ARG A 11 -22.40 -32.10 9.13
C ARG A 11 -21.07 -31.45 9.48
N LYS A 12 -19.98 -32.22 9.39
CA LYS A 12 -18.58 -31.79 9.49
C LYS A 12 -18.40 -30.44 8.81
N GLY A 13 -18.46 -29.36 9.59
CA GLY A 13 -17.96 -28.07 9.17
C GLY A 13 -16.46 -28.24 9.07
N VAL A 14 -15.94 -28.25 7.84
CA VAL A 14 -14.53 -27.91 7.64
C VAL A 14 -14.41 -26.48 8.14
N LEU A 15 -13.90 -26.33 9.35
CA LEU A 15 -13.46 -25.05 9.88
C LEU A 15 -12.24 -24.68 9.02
N VAL A 16 -12.48 -24.07 7.87
CA VAL A 16 -11.43 -23.33 7.16
C VAL A 16 -11.12 -22.16 8.08
N MET A 17 -10.17 -22.37 8.98
CA MET A 17 -9.51 -21.27 9.67
C MET A 17 -8.83 -20.46 8.58
N ALA A 18 -9.52 -19.44 8.08
CA ALA A 18 -8.89 -18.37 7.32
C ALA A 18 -7.82 -17.81 8.26
N THR A 19 -6.57 -18.20 8.01
CA THR A 19 -5.42 -17.66 8.70
C THR A 19 -5.50 -16.15 8.56
N SER A 20 -5.64 -15.45 9.68
CA SER A 20 -5.56 -14.00 9.73
C SER A 20 -4.29 -13.60 8.99
N GLU A 21 -4.41 -13.08 7.77
CA GLU A 21 -3.28 -12.55 7.02
C GLU A 21 -2.71 -11.42 7.87
N SER A 22 -1.63 -11.70 8.58
CA SER A 22 -0.93 -10.73 9.40
C SER A 22 -0.37 -9.66 8.46
N ILE A 23 -1.02 -8.51 8.41
CA ILE A 23 -0.64 -7.39 7.56
C ILE A 23 0.75 -6.91 7.99
N ARG A 24 1.76 -7.12 7.14
CA ARG A 24 3.15 -6.77 7.40
C ARG A 24 3.35 -5.26 7.22
N ILE A 25 4.06 -4.62 8.16
CA ILE A 25 4.54 -3.24 7.96
C ILE A 25 5.84 -3.30 7.15
N ILE A 26 5.88 -2.63 6.00
CA ILE A 26 7.08 -2.59 5.16
C ILE A 26 7.92 -1.33 5.38
N PRO A 27 9.26 -1.44 5.38
CA PRO A 27 10.16 -0.31 5.55
C PRO A 27 10.15 0.60 4.31
N ALA A 28 10.50 1.87 4.47
CA ALA A 28 10.51 2.83 3.36
C ALA A 28 11.47 2.44 2.23
N THR A 29 12.49 1.62 2.52
CA THR A 29 13.42 1.07 1.51
C THR A 29 12.74 0.05 0.59
N GLU A 30 11.81 -0.76 1.10
CA GLU A 30 10.99 -1.66 0.28
C GLU A 30 9.99 -0.84 -0.56
N VAL A 31 9.33 0.13 0.06
CA VAL A 31 8.40 1.06 -0.62
C VAL A 31 9.11 1.78 -1.78
N ALA A 32 10.33 2.27 -1.57
CA ALA A 32 11.12 2.91 -2.61
C ALA A 32 11.42 1.97 -3.80
N LYS A 33 11.61 0.66 -3.56
CA LYS A 33 11.82 -0.32 -4.65
C LYS A 33 10.55 -0.55 -5.46
N ILE A 34 9.41 -0.62 -4.78
CA ILE A 34 8.10 -0.76 -5.42
C ILE A 34 7.80 0.46 -6.28
N ILE A 35 7.89 1.66 -5.71
CA ILE A 35 7.72 2.94 -6.42
C ILE A 35 8.66 3.03 -7.63
N LYS A 36 9.94 2.68 -7.46
CA LYS A 36 10.90 2.68 -8.57
C LYS A 36 10.51 1.73 -9.69
N THR A 37 9.94 0.57 -9.35
CA THR A 37 9.53 -0.43 -10.34
C THR A 37 8.31 0.06 -11.11
N GLU A 38 7.27 0.53 -10.43
CA GLU A 38 6.07 1.06 -11.07
C GLU A 38 6.35 2.28 -11.95
N LEU A 39 7.12 3.25 -11.44
CA LEU A 39 7.48 4.44 -12.22
C LEU A 39 8.33 4.09 -13.46
N ARG A 40 9.17 3.06 -13.39
CA ARG A 40 9.95 2.60 -14.54
C ARG A 40 9.09 1.89 -15.58
N LEU A 41 8.00 1.24 -15.16
CA LEU A 41 7.02 0.63 -16.07
C LEU A 41 6.15 1.71 -16.74
N ALA A 42 5.72 2.72 -15.98
CA ALA A 42 4.89 3.81 -16.49
C ALA A 42 5.68 4.79 -17.39
N PHE A 43 6.94 5.07 -17.06
CA PHE A 43 7.76 6.06 -17.73
C PHE A 43 9.15 5.48 -18.12
N PRO A 44 9.20 4.53 -19.06
CA PRO A 44 10.43 3.80 -19.39
C PRO A 44 11.55 4.69 -19.94
N ASP A 45 11.20 5.78 -20.62
CA ASP A 45 12.15 6.70 -21.24
C ASP A 45 12.62 7.82 -20.31
N VAL A 46 12.10 7.86 -19.08
CA VAL A 46 12.34 8.97 -18.14
C VAL A 46 13.28 8.50 -17.04
N ARG A 47 14.36 9.25 -16.84
CA ARG A 47 15.33 8.96 -15.78
C ARG A 47 14.82 9.46 -14.42
N LEU A 48 14.02 8.63 -13.76
CA LEU A 48 13.54 8.87 -12.39
C LEU A 48 14.55 8.38 -11.33
N SER A 49 14.69 9.17 -10.26
CA SER A 49 15.48 8.88 -9.07
C SER A 49 14.54 8.71 -7.88
N VAL A 50 14.49 7.50 -7.31
CA VAL A 50 13.70 7.20 -6.11
C VAL A 50 14.67 6.91 -4.97
N ARG A 51 14.63 7.71 -3.90
CA ARG A 51 15.53 7.61 -2.75
C ARG A 51 14.77 7.72 -1.45
N THR A 52 15.24 7.04 -0.42
CA THR A 52 14.75 7.29 0.94
C THR A 52 15.56 8.42 1.58
N LYS A 53 14.88 9.35 2.26
CA LYS A 53 15.50 10.45 3.01
C LYS A 53 14.93 10.51 4.42
N TRP A 54 15.78 10.75 5.41
CA TRP A 54 15.37 10.95 6.79
C TRP A 54 14.94 12.40 7.01
N PHE A 55 13.82 12.57 7.71
CA PHE A 55 13.29 13.86 8.13
C PHE A 55 12.96 13.77 9.62
N GLY A 56 13.96 14.05 10.47
CA GLY A 56 13.83 13.86 11.91
C GLY A 56 13.58 12.39 12.26
N LEU A 57 12.44 12.09 12.87
CA LEU A 57 12.08 10.75 13.36
C LEU A 57 11.42 9.83 12.32
N TYR A 58 11.16 10.32 11.11
CA TYR A 58 10.51 9.54 10.06
C TYR A 58 11.36 9.48 8.79
N GLN A 59 11.19 8.39 8.04
CA GLN A 59 11.83 8.17 6.75
C GLN A 59 10.80 8.42 5.65
N SER A 60 11.15 9.19 4.64
CA SER A 60 10.28 9.49 3.49
C SER A 60 10.90 8.93 2.21
N VAL A 61 10.06 8.65 1.21
CA VAL A 61 10.51 8.35 -0.14
C VAL A 61 10.42 9.62 -0.97
N VAL A 62 11.53 10.02 -1.59
CA VAL A 62 11.62 11.16 -2.49
C VAL A 62 11.77 10.64 -3.91
N VAL A 63 10.84 11.03 -4.77
CA VAL A 63 10.85 10.77 -6.21
C VAL A 63 11.25 12.06 -6.91
N SER A 64 12.36 12.03 -7.66
CA SER A 64 12.79 13.15 -8.48
C SER A 64 13.11 12.77 -9.92
N TRP A 65 12.92 13.70 -10.84
CA TRP A 65 13.26 13.54 -12.25
C TRP A 65 13.59 14.91 -12.84
N LYS A 66 14.16 14.91 -14.03
CA LYS A 66 14.49 16.12 -14.78
C LYS A 66 13.62 16.20 -16.02
N GLY A 67 13.10 17.39 -16.30
CA GLY A 67 12.39 17.69 -17.54
C GLY A 67 10.92 18.02 -17.32
N ARG A 68 10.26 18.42 -18.42
CA ARG A 68 8.87 18.88 -18.38
C ARG A 68 7.84 17.74 -18.30
N GLN A 69 8.24 16.51 -18.61
CA GLN A 69 7.39 15.33 -18.60
C GLN A 69 8.09 14.15 -17.91
N PRO A 70 7.35 13.28 -17.21
CA PRO A 70 5.94 13.42 -16.84
C PRO A 70 5.73 14.60 -15.88
N SER A 71 4.50 15.10 -15.82
CA SER A 71 4.14 16.12 -14.83
C SER A 71 4.17 15.53 -13.42
N ARG A 72 4.28 16.41 -12.41
CA ARG A 72 4.22 15.98 -11.01
C ARG A 72 2.91 15.26 -10.67
N LEU A 73 1.82 15.64 -11.32
CA LEU A 73 0.52 15.02 -11.14
C LEU A 73 0.51 13.58 -11.67
N GLU A 74 1.03 13.36 -12.88
CA GLU A 74 1.13 12.02 -13.48
C GLU A 74 2.00 11.08 -12.64
N VAL A 75 3.14 11.57 -12.15
CA VAL A 75 4.01 10.78 -11.25
C VAL A 75 3.29 10.43 -9.95
N ARG A 76 2.56 11.39 -9.37
CA ARG A 76 1.79 11.15 -8.15
C ARG A 76 0.71 10.11 -8.38
N ASP A 77 -0.13 10.30 -9.38
CA ASP A 77 -1.29 9.44 -9.64
C ASP A 77 -0.85 8.00 -9.98
N THR A 78 0.34 7.82 -10.57
CA THR A 78 0.93 6.50 -10.82
C THR A 78 1.22 5.71 -9.55
N VAL A 79 1.51 6.36 -8.42
CA VAL A 79 1.90 5.69 -7.17
C VAL A 79 1.03 6.09 -5.97
N ASP A 80 -0.10 6.76 -6.20
CA ASP A 80 -0.99 7.24 -5.14
C ASP A 80 -1.70 6.07 -4.44
N HIS A 81 -1.96 4.96 -5.15
CA HIS A 81 -2.46 3.72 -4.55
C HIS A 81 -1.49 3.15 -3.51
N LEU A 82 -0.20 3.43 -3.64
CA LEU A 82 0.83 3.04 -2.68
C LEU A 82 0.92 3.98 -1.47
N ARG A 83 0.04 4.98 -1.31
CA ARG A 83 0.00 5.83 -0.10
C ARG A 83 -0.81 5.22 1.04
N GLY A 84 -1.62 4.19 0.75
CA GLY A 84 -2.31 3.40 1.77
C GLY A 84 -3.04 4.28 2.78
N GLY A 85 -4.05 5.02 2.32
CA GLY A 85 -4.93 5.73 3.23
C GLY A 85 -6.30 6.02 2.64
N GLN A 86 -7.29 6.08 3.52
CA GLN A 86 -8.63 6.55 3.20
C GLN A 86 -9.01 7.70 4.16
N PRO A 87 -9.84 8.66 3.73
CA PRO A 87 -10.46 9.60 4.64
C PRO A 87 -11.18 8.81 5.73
N ASP A 88 -10.89 9.07 7.00
CA ASP A 88 -11.53 8.37 8.13
C ASP A 88 -12.93 8.93 8.46
N GLY A 89 -13.39 9.92 7.70
CA GLY A 89 -14.67 10.62 7.90
C GLY A 89 -14.64 11.66 9.02
N LEU A 90 -13.48 11.88 9.66
CA LEU A 90 -13.27 12.76 10.82
C LEU A 90 -12.04 13.66 10.59
N ASP A 91 -11.95 14.26 9.41
CA ASP A 91 -10.83 15.11 8.95
C ASP A 91 -9.43 14.45 9.03
N GLY A 92 -9.36 13.15 9.29
CA GLY A 92 -8.13 12.37 9.42
C GLY A 92 -7.92 11.40 8.26
N TRP A 93 -6.72 10.81 8.25
CA TRP A 93 -6.31 9.80 7.27
C TRP A 93 -6.04 8.50 8.01
N GLN A 94 -6.88 7.48 7.76
CA GLN A 94 -6.65 6.15 8.29
C GLN A 94 -5.71 5.41 7.34
N ARG A 95 -4.63 4.82 7.87
CA ARG A 95 -3.76 3.95 7.08
C ARG A 95 -4.52 2.71 6.65
N THR A 96 -4.52 2.45 5.34
CA THR A 96 -5.09 1.24 4.76
C THR A 96 -3.99 0.35 4.22
N PRO A 97 -4.12 -0.98 4.33
CA PRO A 97 -3.21 -1.89 3.66
C PRO A 97 -3.25 -1.68 2.15
N ILE A 98 -2.10 -1.71 1.51
CA ILE A 98 -1.95 -1.73 0.06
C ILE A 98 -1.70 -3.17 -0.39
N GLU A 99 -2.18 -3.51 -1.57
CA GLU A 99 -1.91 -4.80 -2.20
C GLU A 99 -0.69 -4.66 -3.12
N LEU A 100 0.34 -5.47 -2.86
CA LEU A 100 1.52 -5.55 -3.72
C LEU A 100 1.20 -6.32 -5.00
N PRO A 101 2.02 -6.19 -6.07
CA PRO A 101 1.86 -7.02 -7.27
C PRO A 101 1.92 -8.54 -7.03
N SER A 102 2.45 -8.97 -5.88
CA SER A 102 2.45 -10.37 -5.43
C SER A 102 1.10 -10.84 -4.85
N GLY A 103 0.14 -9.93 -4.64
CA GLY A 103 -1.09 -10.17 -3.89
C GLY A 103 -0.94 -10.02 -2.36
N GLU A 104 0.26 -9.74 -1.86
CA GLU A 104 0.50 -9.53 -0.42
C GLU A 104 -0.12 -8.20 0.04
N LYS A 105 -0.89 -8.22 1.14
CA LYS A 105 -1.38 -7.00 1.80
C LYS A 105 -0.37 -6.49 2.82
N VAL A 106 0.07 -5.25 2.63
CA VAL A 106 1.07 -4.62 3.49
C VAL A 106 0.63 -3.24 3.97
N LEU A 107 1.07 -2.85 5.16
CA LEU A 107 0.96 -1.47 5.63
C LEU A 107 2.26 -0.74 5.36
N LEU A 108 2.15 0.50 4.93
CA LEU A 108 3.28 1.41 4.90
C LEU A 108 3.63 1.79 6.34
N GLY A 109 4.93 1.79 6.65
CA GLY A 109 5.42 2.43 7.88
C GLY A 109 5.04 3.92 7.94
N ASN A 110 5.43 4.60 9.02
CA ASN A 110 5.25 6.05 9.12
C ASN A 110 6.19 6.77 8.13
N LEU A 111 5.73 6.96 6.90
CA LEU A 111 6.50 7.55 5.81
C LEU A 111 5.64 8.42 4.92
N SER A 112 6.26 9.42 4.30
CA SER A 112 5.65 10.27 3.29
C SER A 112 6.30 10.01 1.94
N ILE A 113 5.51 10.06 0.86
CA ILE A 113 6.02 10.10 -0.52
C ILE A 113 6.02 11.55 -0.98
N MET A 114 7.20 12.04 -1.37
CA MET A 114 7.45 13.40 -1.84
C MET A 114 7.86 13.36 -3.31
N TYR A 115 7.41 14.35 -4.08
CA TYR A 115 7.65 14.47 -5.51
C TYR A 115 8.35 15.80 -5.78
N ASP A 116 9.54 15.73 -6.37
CA ASP A 116 10.41 16.86 -6.63
C ASP A 116 10.80 16.88 -8.11
N ASN A 117 10.26 17.84 -8.87
CA ASN A 117 10.63 18.01 -10.27
C ASN A 117 11.69 19.12 -10.33
N GLU A 118 12.92 18.76 -10.72
CA GLU A 118 14.06 19.68 -10.88
C GLU A 118 14.06 20.38 -12.25
#